data_AF-A0A3M0Y1H7-F1
#
_entry.id   AF-A0A3M0Y1H7-F1
#
_cell.length_a   1.000
_cell.length_b   1.000
_cell.length_c   1.000
_cell.angle_alpha   90.00
_cell.angle_beta   90.00
_cell.angle_gamma   90.00
#
_symmetry.space_group_name_H-M   'P 1'
#
loop_
_entity.id
_entity.type
_entity.pdbx_description
1 polymer ?
#
loop_
_entity_poly.entity_id
_entity_poly.type
_entity_poly.pdbx_seq_one_letter_code
_entity_poly.pdbx_strand_id
1 'polypeptide(L)'
;MRFHFLDRWANVPLSVLATTMACAPWLDAQMAIPAQVEAPASLRQPLPDFDIRVHDEGWKAVAQARRTQMGSVAVRQRAAQALEARIPQLAVSYDELTGSPKYIRSRRTLLSEPLAPADQPALAVRRFIERHPALTGLAPQSLDNALLVRNARNEKNGVTSLWWRMQIDGVPVYGCEVRANVTADGRIASFSSTMPPAGVPLRVAAAQLDAAAALSLAAEAVDAPLAAQPVVAEHRPDRFTRFAPLAGLSNLTNARFVYFPVAVDELRPAWVVTTGAQGDPNLYEVFIDASNGQLLKRENITSYALPATYRVFADASTFKPEDSPAPMSPGPATPNAAQGAPASRALITLESLDATASPNGWLNTGASTTLGNNVDAYLDRDDDDSPDLPRLSFDPVNRVLDFPYSGANAPLANADAAVTQLFYITNWYHDRLYQLGFTEPFANFQTSNFSKGGTGGDAVQAQAQDGAGLASPNANNANFAASSFDGGISRMQMFLWDGPTPDRDGAFDAQIVIHELTHGLSIRLHGGLSGDQPDGMGEGWSDFYALTLLADPTDDVNGIYGVGQWATFQIAGTSYDNNYYYGIRRFPYTTDMSRNPLT
;
A
#
# COMPACT_ATOMS: atom_id res chain seq x y z
N MET A 1 -66.35 13.59 -39.00
CA MET A 1 -66.90 13.68 -37.62
C MET A 1 -65.70 14.00 -36.72
N ARG A 2 -65.60 15.12 -35.97
CA ARG A 2 -66.50 15.74 -34.96
C ARG A 2 -66.89 14.72 -33.87
N PHE A 3 -66.76 14.95 -32.54
CA PHE A 3 -66.39 16.12 -31.70
C PHE A 3 -65.40 15.66 -30.60
N HIS A 4 -64.58 16.45 -29.88
CA HIS A 4 -64.34 17.91 -29.75
C HIS A 4 -65.24 18.73 -28.78
N PHE A 5 -64.88 18.73 -27.48
CA PHE A 5 -65.16 19.79 -26.47
C PHE A 5 -63.91 19.89 -25.54
N LEU A 6 -63.29 21.03 -25.14
CA LEU A 6 -63.71 22.41 -24.81
C LEU A 6 -64.46 22.53 -23.45
N ASP A 7 -64.22 23.49 -22.54
CA ASP A 7 -63.18 24.56 -22.41
C ASP A 7 -63.33 25.31 -21.05
N ARG A 8 -62.41 26.26 -20.74
CA ARG A 8 -62.52 27.44 -19.82
C ARG A 8 -62.52 27.20 -18.29
N TRP A 9 -61.97 28.10 -17.45
CA TRP A 9 -61.59 29.54 -17.60
C TRP A 9 -60.19 29.81 -16.96
N ALA A 10 -59.39 30.88 -17.20
CA ALA A 10 -59.30 32.01 -18.15
C ALA A 10 -59.25 33.44 -17.52
N ASN A 11 -58.25 34.24 -17.96
CA ASN A 11 -58.05 35.71 -17.88
C ASN A 11 -57.55 36.32 -16.51
N VAL A 12 -56.37 36.99 -16.33
CA VAL A 12 -55.61 38.09 -17.03
C VAL A 12 -56.02 39.52 -16.52
N PRO A 13 -55.18 40.60 -16.35
CA PRO A 13 -53.70 40.84 -16.45
C PRO A 13 -53.00 41.68 -15.29
N LEU A 14 -51.70 41.97 -15.49
CA LEU A 14 -50.74 42.98 -14.94
C LEU A 14 -51.24 44.23 -14.16
N SER A 15 -50.47 44.71 -13.15
CA SER A 15 -49.53 45.87 -13.32
C SER A 15 -48.64 46.25 -12.11
N VAL A 16 -47.35 46.47 -12.41
CA VAL A 16 -46.36 47.47 -11.92
C VAL A 16 -46.49 48.08 -10.51
N LEU A 17 -45.40 47.98 -9.73
CA LEU A 17 -44.85 49.12 -8.98
C LEU A 17 -43.32 49.01 -8.86
N ALA A 18 -42.60 50.02 -9.35
CA ALA A 18 -41.15 50.13 -9.27
C ALA A 18 -40.73 51.58 -9.04
N THR A 19 -39.97 51.82 -7.97
CA THR A 19 -39.15 53.01 -7.69
C THR A 19 -38.16 52.61 -6.58
N THR A 20 -36.87 52.41 -6.86
CA THR A 20 -35.76 53.41 -6.80
C THR A 20 -35.54 53.98 -5.39
N MET A 21 -34.33 54.22 -4.87
CA MET A 21 -33.03 54.50 -5.52
C MET A 21 -31.89 54.47 -4.47
N ALA A 22 -30.65 54.15 -4.84
CA ALA A 22 -29.38 54.80 -4.42
C ALA A 22 -28.15 53.88 -4.59
N CYS A 23 -26.99 54.47 -4.89
CA CYS A 23 -25.76 53.76 -5.25
C CYS A 23 -24.68 53.82 -4.15
N ALA A 24 -23.98 52.69 -3.93
CA ALA A 24 -22.54 52.55 -3.63
C ALA A 24 -21.91 53.29 -2.41
N PRO A 25 -20.64 53.00 -2.05
CA PRO A 25 -19.99 51.70 -1.83
C PRO A 25 -19.50 51.56 -0.36
N TRP A 26 -18.58 50.61 -0.09
CA TRP A 26 -17.54 50.53 0.99
C TRP A 26 -17.49 49.21 1.81
N LEU A 27 -16.29 48.62 1.79
CA LEU A 27 -15.58 47.79 2.79
C LEU A 27 -15.98 46.33 3.08
N ASP A 28 -15.11 45.43 2.60
CA ASP A 28 -14.27 44.55 3.42
C ASP A 28 -14.90 43.97 4.70
N ALA A 29 -15.82 43.03 4.52
CA ALA A 29 -15.94 41.91 5.45
C ALA A 29 -15.00 40.80 4.99
N GLN A 30 -13.72 40.87 5.40
CA GLN A 30 -12.86 39.69 5.40
C GLN A 30 -13.57 38.61 6.23
N MET A 31 -14.13 37.59 5.57
CA MET A 31 -14.45 36.35 6.27
C MET A 31 -13.12 35.79 6.74
N ALA A 32 -12.83 35.99 8.02
CA ALA A 32 -11.68 35.40 8.67
C ALA A 32 -11.76 33.89 8.44
N ILE A 33 -10.82 33.39 7.64
CA ILE A 33 -10.53 31.95 7.56
C ILE A 33 -10.42 31.49 9.01
N PRO A 34 -11.20 30.49 9.47
CA PRO A 34 -11.05 29.99 10.83
C PRO A 34 -9.58 29.66 11.00
N ALA A 35 -8.95 30.27 12.02
CA ALA A 35 -7.50 30.26 12.17
C ALA A 35 -6.99 28.84 11.94
N GLN A 36 -5.97 28.70 11.09
CA GLN A 36 -5.32 27.40 10.90
C GLN A 36 -5.08 26.83 12.28
N VAL A 37 -5.58 25.62 12.54
CA VAL A 37 -5.13 24.87 13.70
C VAL A 37 -3.66 24.67 13.45
N GLU A 38 -2.82 25.48 14.08
CA GLU A 38 -1.38 25.33 14.01
C GLU A 38 -1.08 23.89 14.41
N ALA A 39 -0.61 23.10 13.44
CA ALA A 39 -0.11 21.77 13.73
C ALA A 39 0.95 21.94 14.83
N PRO A 40 0.86 21.20 15.95
CA PRO A 40 1.68 21.48 17.12
C PRO A 40 3.15 21.46 16.74
N ALA A 41 3.77 22.64 16.75
CA ALA A 41 5.18 22.79 16.44
C ALA A 41 5.98 21.88 17.40
N SER A 42 6.92 21.11 16.85
CA SER A 42 7.73 20.09 17.54
C SER A 42 7.08 18.74 17.90
N LEU A 43 6.24 18.16 17.02
CA LEU A 43 6.21 16.70 16.95
C LEU A 43 7.61 16.18 16.59
N ARG A 44 8.21 15.40 17.49
CA ARG A 44 9.50 14.72 17.23
C ARG A 44 9.29 13.75 16.07
N GLN A 45 10.18 13.77 15.07
CA GLN A 45 10.12 12.77 14.02
C GLN A 45 10.27 11.37 14.65
N PRO A 46 9.51 10.37 14.16
CA PRO A 46 9.65 9.00 14.62
C PRO A 46 11.07 8.49 14.34
N LEU A 47 11.65 7.80 15.31
CA LEU A 47 12.91 7.10 15.10
C LEU A 47 12.69 5.92 14.15
N PRO A 48 13.63 5.63 13.23
CA PRO A 48 13.46 4.56 12.27
C PRO A 48 13.33 3.21 12.97
N ASP A 49 12.50 2.34 12.41
CA ASP A 49 12.41 0.96 12.86
C ASP A 49 13.75 0.24 12.66
N PHE A 50 14.01 -0.76 13.50
CA PHE A 50 15.21 -1.56 13.47
C PHE A 50 14.84 -3.02 13.76
N ASP A 51 15.42 -3.97 13.03
CA ASP A 51 15.34 -5.39 13.40
C ASP A 51 16.65 -6.07 12.99
N ILE A 52 17.32 -6.67 13.97
CA ILE A 52 18.63 -7.32 13.82
C ILE A 52 18.62 -8.43 12.76
N ARG A 53 17.45 -8.97 12.41
CA ARG A 53 17.28 -10.07 11.45
C ARG A 53 17.36 -9.63 9.99
N VAL A 54 17.10 -8.34 9.70
CA VAL A 54 17.10 -7.78 8.35
C VAL A 54 18.20 -6.75 8.09
N HIS A 55 18.87 -6.26 9.14
CA HIS A 55 20.10 -5.46 9.01
C HIS A 55 21.32 -6.33 8.63
N ASP A 56 22.43 -5.70 8.21
CA ASP A 56 23.65 -6.32 7.61
C ASP A 56 24.15 -7.66 8.19
N GLU A 57 24.06 -7.86 9.51
CA GLU A 57 24.50 -9.10 10.16
C GLU A 57 23.40 -10.18 10.17
N GLY A 58 22.14 -9.79 10.30
CA GLY A 58 20.97 -10.67 10.28
C GLY A 58 20.76 -11.36 8.94
N TRP A 59 21.03 -10.66 7.83
CA TRP A 59 20.94 -11.26 6.49
C TRP A 59 21.85 -12.50 6.37
N LYS A 60 23.03 -12.49 7.02
CA LYS A 60 23.94 -13.66 7.05
C LYS A 60 23.34 -14.82 7.83
N ALA A 61 22.67 -14.55 8.96
CA ALA A 61 21.98 -15.55 9.77
C ALA A 61 20.75 -16.14 9.06
N VAL A 62 19.92 -15.31 8.42
CA VAL A 62 18.78 -15.75 7.59
C VAL A 62 19.28 -16.57 6.40
N ALA A 63 20.32 -16.11 5.69
CA ALA A 63 20.93 -16.87 4.59
C ALA A 63 21.61 -18.18 5.06
N GLN A 64 22.10 -18.24 6.29
CA GLN A 64 22.61 -19.48 6.90
C GLN A 64 21.47 -20.43 7.26
N ALA A 65 20.36 -19.94 7.84
CA ALA A 65 19.16 -20.73 8.10
C ALA A 65 18.53 -21.29 6.81
N ARG A 66 18.46 -20.49 5.74
CA ARG A 66 18.04 -20.96 4.40
C ARG A 66 18.93 -22.10 3.89
N ARG A 67 20.25 -22.00 4.07
CA ARG A 67 21.22 -23.03 3.66
C ARG A 67 21.13 -24.32 4.49
N THR A 68 20.94 -24.24 5.80
CA THR A 68 20.75 -25.43 6.66
C THR A 68 19.38 -26.09 6.45
N GLN A 69 18.38 -25.35 5.98
CA GLN A 69 17.03 -25.88 5.70
C GLN A 69 16.79 -26.42 4.27
N MET A 70 17.74 -26.36 3.33
CA MET A 70 17.46 -26.77 1.93
C MET A 70 16.85 -28.19 1.79
N GLY A 71 17.25 -29.13 2.66
CA GLY A 71 16.68 -30.47 2.70
C GLY A 71 15.22 -30.53 3.19
N SER A 72 14.84 -29.71 4.18
CA SER A 72 13.46 -29.65 4.69
C SER A 72 12.54 -28.85 3.77
N VAL A 73 13.06 -27.82 3.07
CA VAL A 73 12.34 -27.07 2.04
C VAL A 73 11.88 -27.99 0.90
N ALA A 74 12.76 -28.84 0.38
CA ALA A 74 12.41 -29.80 -0.68
C ALA A 74 11.35 -30.84 -0.21
N VAL A 75 11.35 -31.20 1.08
CA VAL A 75 10.31 -32.07 1.67
C VAL A 75 8.97 -31.33 1.76
N ARG A 76 8.97 -30.06 2.21
CA ARG A 76 7.77 -29.20 2.29
C ARG A 76 7.15 -28.94 0.92
N GLN A 77 7.96 -28.60 -0.09
CA GLN A 77 7.48 -28.39 -1.46
C GLN A 77 6.79 -29.64 -2.02
N ARG A 78 7.37 -30.83 -1.86
CA ARG A 78 6.71 -32.09 -2.26
C ARG A 78 5.42 -32.36 -1.47
N ALA A 79 5.39 -32.03 -0.18
CA ALA A 79 4.18 -32.16 0.63
C ALA A 79 3.07 -31.16 0.24
N ALA A 80 3.43 -29.96 -0.20
CA ALA A 80 2.52 -28.96 -0.74
C ALA A 80 1.92 -29.42 -2.08
N GLN A 81 2.77 -29.86 -3.02
CA GLN A 81 2.34 -30.43 -4.31
C GLN A 81 1.38 -31.63 -4.13
N ALA A 82 1.66 -32.52 -3.18
CA ALA A 82 0.80 -33.65 -2.85
C ALA A 82 -0.52 -33.27 -2.15
N LEU A 83 -0.63 -32.04 -1.61
CA LEU A 83 -1.90 -31.49 -1.13
C LEU A 83 -2.65 -30.76 -2.25
N GLU A 84 -1.94 -29.98 -3.08
CA GLU A 84 -2.48 -29.27 -4.24
C GLU A 84 -3.18 -30.20 -5.24
N ALA A 85 -2.62 -31.39 -5.48
CA ALA A 85 -3.25 -32.45 -6.29
C ALA A 85 -4.65 -32.89 -5.81
N ARG A 86 -5.05 -32.52 -4.58
CA ARG A 86 -6.38 -32.75 -4.00
C ARG A 86 -7.15 -31.47 -3.69
N ILE A 87 -6.45 -30.34 -3.60
CA ILE A 87 -6.97 -29.04 -3.15
C ILE A 87 -6.62 -28.01 -4.24
N PRO A 88 -7.52 -27.78 -5.22
CA PRO A 88 -7.24 -26.89 -6.35
C PRO A 88 -6.90 -25.47 -5.89
N GLN A 89 -5.96 -24.81 -6.56
CA GLN A 89 -5.50 -23.45 -6.23
C GLN A 89 -5.01 -23.33 -4.77
N LEU A 90 -4.33 -24.36 -4.26
CA LEU A 90 -3.62 -24.30 -2.99
C LEU A 90 -2.41 -23.37 -3.12
N ALA A 91 -2.40 -22.28 -2.34
CA ALA A 91 -1.25 -21.41 -2.20
C ALA A 91 -0.57 -21.68 -0.85
N VAL A 92 0.75 -21.88 -0.88
CA VAL A 92 1.60 -22.00 0.31
C VAL A 92 2.76 -21.02 0.19
N SER A 93 2.93 -20.15 1.19
CA SER A 93 4.13 -19.32 1.36
C SER A 93 4.79 -19.61 2.70
N TYR A 94 6.09 -19.35 2.78
CA TYR A 94 6.94 -19.77 3.89
C TYR A 94 7.49 -18.57 4.65
N ASP A 95 7.68 -18.74 5.95
CA ASP A 95 8.33 -17.78 6.83
C ASP A 95 9.83 -17.80 6.59
N GLU A 96 10.46 -16.64 6.41
CA GLU A 96 11.85 -16.57 5.95
C GLU A 96 12.86 -17.01 7.00
N LEU A 97 12.50 -16.93 8.28
CA LEU A 97 13.36 -17.24 9.42
C LEU A 97 13.26 -18.72 9.82
N THR A 98 12.04 -19.22 9.95
CA THR A 98 11.74 -20.58 10.42
C THR A 98 11.50 -21.58 9.29
N GLY A 99 11.23 -21.10 8.07
CA GLY A 99 10.86 -21.92 6.92
C GLY A 99 9.48 -22.59 7.04
N SER A 100 8.71 -22.34 8.11
CA SER A 100 7.38 -22.93 8.30
C SER A 100 6.36 -22.26 7.38
N PRO A 101 5.21 -22.88 7.07
CA PRO A 101 4.26 -22.30 6.11
C PRO A 101 3.49 -21.12 6.73
N LYS A 102 4.02 -19.91 6.51
CA LYS A 102 3.45 -18.62 6.93
C LYS A 102 1.99 -18.48 6.50
N TYR A 103 1.64 -18.98 5.31
CA TYR A 103 0.25 -19.15 4.89
C TYR A 103 0.05 -20.45 4.14
N ILE A 104 -1.07 -21.12 4.43
CA ILE A 104 -1.70 -22.19 3.63
C ILE A 104 -3.16 -21.76 3.43
N ARG A 105 -3.59 -21.65 2.17
CA ARG A 105 -4.97 -21.32 1.78
C ARG A 105 -5.29 -21.92 0.41
N SER A 106 -6.57 -22.13 0.11
CA SER A 106 -7.03 -22.29 -1.28
C SER A 106 -8.06 -21.22 -1.59
N ARG A 107 -8.03 -20.71 -2.83
CA ARG A 107 -9.03 -19.76 -3.34
C ARG A 107 -10.33 -20.45 -3.81
N ARG A 108 -10.35 -21.78 -3.89
CA ARG A 108 -11.46 -22.56 -4.48
C ARG A 108 -12.13 -23.54 -3.51
N THR A 109 -11.39 -24.10 -2.56
CA THR A 109 -11.90 -25.10 -1.60
C THR A 109 -11.33 -24.88 -0.20
N LEU A 110 -11.87 -25.60 0.78
CA LEU A 110 -11.31 -25.65 2.14
C LEU A 110 -10.13 -26.63 2.19
N LEU A 111 -9.29 -26.51 3.22
CA LEU A 111 -8.03 -27.25 3.37
C LEU A 111 -8.20 -28.66 3.97
N SER A 112 -9.39 -29.01 4.46
CA SER A 112 -9.67 -30.33 5.02
C SER A 112 -11.14 -30.74 4.82
N GLU A 113 -11.36 -32.05 4.93
CA GLU A 113 -12.70 -32.65 5.07
C GLU A 113 -13.39 -32.24 6.38
N PRO A 114 -14.74 -32.30 6.45
CA PRO A 114 -15.51 -32.06 7.67
C PRO A 114 -15.13 -33.00 8.82
N LEU A 115 -15.41 -32.57 10.05
CA LEU A 115 -15.12 -33.34 11.26
C LEU A 115 -16.37 -33.43 12.14
N ALA A 116 -16.87 -34.65 12.33
CA ALA A 116 -18.09 -34.92 13.08
C ALA A 116 -17.81 -35.59 14.45
N PRO A 117 -18.54 -35.23 15.52
CA PRO A 117 -19.37 -34.01 15.64
C PRO A 117 -18.49 -32.74 15.70
N ALA A 118 -19.06 -31.60 15.33
CA ALA A 118 -18.32 -30.38 14.97
C ALA A 118 -17.75 -29.55 16.16
N ASP A 119 -17.84 -30.06 17.39
CA ASP A 119 -17.67 -29.26 18.61
C ASP A 119 -16.21 -29.03 19.05
N GLN A 120 -15.21 -29.35 18.22
CA GLN A 120 -13.80 -29.18 18.59
C GLN A 120 -12.93 -28.54 17.48
N PRO A 121 -13.04 -27.21 17.25
CA PRO A 121 -12.18 -26.49 16.31
C PRO A 121 -10.67 -26.70 16.54
N ALA A 122 -10.23 -26.78 17.81
CA ALA A 122 -8.84 -27.09 18.15
C ALA A 122 -8.40 -28.51 17.74
N LEU A 123 -9.30 -29.49 17.79
CA LEU A 123 -9.03 -30.86 17.32
C LEU A 123 -8.88 -30.93 15.80
N ALA A 124 -9.65 -30.13 15.06
CA ALA A 124 -9.48 -30.03 13.61
C ALA A 124 -8.07 -29.56 13.24
N VAL A 125 -7.55 -28.52 13.93
CA VAL A 125 -6.18 -28.04 13.71
C VAL A 125 -5.13 -29.08 14.11
N ARG A 126 -5.31 -29.77 15.25
CA ARG A 126 -4.41 -30.86 15.67
C ARG A 126 -4.35 -31.98 14.61
N ARG A 127 -5.51 -32.43 14.10
CA ARG A 127 -5.59 -33.46 13.06
C ARG A 127 -5.04 -32.99 11.71
N PHE A 128 -5.13 -31.70 11.40
CA PHE A 128 -4.50 -31.14 10.20
C PHE A 128 -2.97 -31.23 10.29
N ILE A 129 -2.38 -30.87 11.44
CA ILE A 129 -0.95 -31.05 11.69
C ILE A 129 -0.56 -32.53 11.63
N GLU A 130 -1.31 -33.40 12.31
CA GLU A 130 -1.08 -34.86 12.35
C GLU A 130 -1.10 -35.52 10.96
N ARG A 131 -1.99 -35.09 10.06
CA ARG A 131 -2.09 -35.58 8.68
C ARG A 131 -1.06 -34.96 7.73
N HIS A 132 -0.54 -33.78 8.06
CA HIS A 132 0.34 -33.00 7.20
C HIS A 132 1.63 -32.52 7.91
N PRO A 133 2.38 -33.39 8.62
CA PRO A 133 3.56 -32.97 9.40
C PRO A 133 4.69 -32.50 8.48
N ALA A 134 4.85 -33.14 7.31
CA ALA A 134 5.85 -32.74 6.31
C ALA A 134 5.57 -31.37 5.67
N LEU A 135 4.30 -30.95 5.59
CA LEU A 135 3.90 -29.63 5.07
C LEU A 135 3.96 -28.55 6.15
N THR A 136 3.31 -28.81 7.30
CA THR A 136 3.27 -27.87 8.42
C THR A 136 4.64 -27.69 9.07
N GLY A 137 5.51 -28.70 9.03
CA GLY A 137 6.75 -28.74 9.78
C GLY A 137 6.54 -28.95 11.28
N LEU A 138 5.31 -29.25 11.72
CA LEU A 138 4.92 -29.33 13.13
C LEU A 138 4.53 -30.76 13.51
N ALA A 139 4.48 -31.01 14.82
CA ALA A 139 3.88 -32.18 15.41
C ALA A 139 2.65 -31.75 16.24
N PRO A 140 1.68 -32.63 16.53
CA PRO A 140 0.57 -32.32 17.44
C PRO A 140 1.01 -31.72 18.79
N GLN A 141 2.16 -32.18 19.29
CA GLN A 141 2.80 -31.72 20.54
C GLN A 141 3.29 -30.27 20.48
N SER A 142 3.50 -29.70 19.28
CA SER A 142 3.79 -28.27 19.11
C SER A 142 2.64 -27.38 19.65
N LEU A 143 1.39 -27.89 19.66
CA LEU A 143 0.25 -27.18 20.23
C LEU A 143 0.06 -27.46 21.73
N ASP A 144 0.50 -28.63 22.23
CA ASP A 144 0.39 -28.99 23.66
C ASP A 144 1.21 -28.06 24.56
N ASN A 145 2.39 -27.66 24.08
CA ASN A 145 3.28 -26.75 24.80
C ASN A 145 3.01 -25.27 24.50
N ALA A 146 2.06 -24.94 23.61
CA ALA A 146 1.79 -23.57 23.18
C ALA A 146 0.60 -22.93 23.94
N LEU A 147 0.67 -21.62 24.18
CA LEU A 147 -0.42 -20.85 24.76
C LEU A 147 -1.52 -20.64 23.72
N LEU A 148 -2.75 -21.09 24.00
CA LEU A 148 -3.93 -20.77 23.20
C LEU A 148 -4.39 -19.32 23.48
N VAL A 149 -3.85 -18.37 22.72
CA VAL A 149 -4.10 -16.93 22.83
C VAL A 149 -5.52 -16.55 22.40
N ARG A 150 -6.09 -17.24 21.40
CA ARG A 150 -7.44 -16.99 20.91
C ARG A 150 -8.16 -18.27 20.56
N ASN A 151 -9.42 -18.37 21.00
CA ASN A 151 -10.41 -19.33 20.53
C ASN A 151 -11.75 -18.58 20.42
N ALA A 152 -11.97 -17.89 19.30
CA ALA A 152 -13.09 -16.97 19.12
C ALA A 152 -13.94 -17.37 17.91
N ARG A 153 -15.24 -17.57 18.12
CA ARG A 153 -16.21 -17.87 17.06
C ARG A 153 -16.92 -16.59 16.61
N ASN A 154 -16.96 -16.36 15.31
CA ASN A 154 -17.78 -15.32 14.70
C ASN A 154 -19.21 -15.85 14.54
N GLU A 155 -20.16 -15.26 15.24
CA GLU A 155 -21.56 -15.72 15.25
C GLU A 155 -22.27 -15.55 13.90
N LYS A 156 -21.84 -14.61 13.05
CA LYS A 156 -22.48 -14.31 11.76
C LYS A 156 -22.18 -15.35 10.68
N ASN A 157 -21.00 -15.96 10.70
CA ASN A 157 -20.57 -16.95 9.69
C ASN A 157 -20.16 -18.32 10.29
N GLY A 158 -20.20 -18.45 11.62
CA GLY A 158 -19.91 -19.68 12.34
C GLY A 158 -18.43 -20.09 12.39
N VAL A 159 -17.51 -19.32 11.80
CA VAL A 159 -16.08 -19.62 11.74
C VAL A 159 -15.42 -19.34 13.10
N THR A 160 -14.60 -20.28 13.57
CA THR A 160 -13.77 -20.15 14.76
C THR A 160 -12.33 -19.85 14.38
N SER A 161 -11.83 -18.68 14.80
CA SER A 161 -10.43 -18.26 14.65
C SER A 161 -9.62 -18.66 15.88
N LEU A 162 -8.66 -19.56 15.67
CA LEU A 162 -7.74 -20.05 16.70
C LEU A 162 -6.35 -19.42 16.54
N TRP A 163 -5.66 -19.25 17.66
CA TRP A 163 -4.31 -18.69 17.72
C TRP A 163 -3.54 -19.32 18.86
N TRP A 164 -2.47 -20.04 18.54
CA TRP A 164 -1.47 -20.52 19.49
C TRP A 164 -0.19 -19.71 19.36
N ARG A 165 0.43 -19.39 20.49
CA ARG A 165 1.78 -18.80 20.55
C ARG A 165 2.71 -19.79 21.25
N MET A 166 3.87 -20.04 20.65
CA MET A 166 4.89 -20.89 21.25
C MET A 166 5.36 -20.27 22.57
N GLN A 167 5.64 -21.12 23.55
CA GLN A 167 6.24 -20.72 24.82
C GLN A 167 7.25 -21.77 25.28
N ILE A 168 8.21 -21.35 26.09
CA ILE A 168 9.18 -22.20 26.78
C ILE A 168 9.08 -21.84 28.26
N ASP A 169 8.76 -22.80 29.11
CA ASP A 169 8.55 -22.60 30.56
C ASP A 169 7.61 -21.42 30.92
N GLY A 170 6.55 -21.25 30.12
CA GLY A 170 5.56 -20.17 30.25
C GLY A 170 6.00 -18.81 29.69
N VAL A 171 7.22 -18.68 29.17
CA VAL A 171 7.70 -17.47 28.50
C VAL A 171 7.36 -17.54 27.01
N PRO A 172 6.62 -16.57 26.45
CA PRO A 172 6.25 -16.58 25.04
C PRO A 172 7.47 -16.37 24.13
N VAL A 173 7.51 -17.09 23.01
CA VAL A 173 8.45 -16.85 21.92
C VAL A 173 7.83 -15.86 20.94
N TYR A 174 8.47 -14.70 20.76
CA TYR A 174 7.98 -13.62 19.91
C TYR A 174 7.89 -14.07 18.44
N GLY A 175 6.75 -13.78 17.81
CA GLY A 175 6.53 -14.08 16.39
C GLY A 175 6.40 -15.58 16.05
N CYS A 176 6.56 -16.52 16.98
CA CYS A 176 6.46 -17.96 16.72
C CYS A 176 5.07 -18.50 17.06
N GLU A 177 4.20 -18.60 16.06
CA GLU A 177 2.75 -18.77 16.26
C GLU A 177 2.14 -19.77 15.28
N VAL A 178 0.97 -20.31 15.63
CA VAL A 178 0.08 -21.05 14.72
C VAL A 178 -1.28 -20.37 14.74
N ARG A 179 -1.81 -20.05 13.56
CA ARG A 179 -3.12 -19.42 13.40
C ARG A 179 -3.95 -20.25 12.43
N ALA A 180 -5.21 -20.49 12.76
CA ALA A 180 -6.12 -21.25 11.92
C ALA A 180 -7.54 -20.70 11.99
N ASN A 181 -8.25 -20.75 10.85
CA ASN A 181 -9.68 -20.46 10.79
C ASN A 181 -10.41 -21.77 10.47
N VAL A 182 -11.38 -22.14 11.28
CA VAL A 182 -12.11 -23.41 11.19
C VAL A 182 -13.59 -23.13 10.98
N THR A 183 -14.21 -23.72 9.98
CA THR A 183 -15.65 -23.57 9.69
C THR A 183 -16.51 -24.24 10.76
N ALA A 184 -17.81 -23.92 10.75
CA ALA A 184 -18.79 -24.49 11.69
C ALA A 184 -18.95 -26.02 11.63
N ASP A 185 -18.44 -26.70 10.59
CA ASP A 185 -18.42 -28.16 10.42
C ASP A 185 -17.01 -28.77 10.52
N GLY A 186 -16.08 -28.03 11.13
CA GLY A 186 -14.74 -28.53 11.50
C GLY A 186 -13.71 -28.55 10.36
N ARG A 187 -13.98 -27.92 9.20
CA ARG A 187 -13.02 -27.82 8.10
C ARG A 187 -12.06 -26.66 8.31
N ILE A 188 -10.78 -26.87 8.01
CA ILE A 188 -9.79 -25.79 8.01
C ILE A 188 -10.01 -24.90 6.78
N ALA A 189 -10.31 -23.61 6.97
CA ALA A 189 -10.41 -22.63 5.90
C ALA A 189 -9.05 -22.02 5.54
N SER A 190 -8.22 -21.75 6.55
CA SER A 190 -6.85 -21.28 6.38
C SER A 190 -5.98 -21.77 7.54
N PHE A 191 -4.71 -22.04 7.27
CA PHE A 191 -3.70 -22.37 8.27
C PHE A 191 -2.47 -21.49 8.07
N SER A 192 -1.76 -21.16 9.15
CA SER A 192 -0.58 -20.32 9.16
C SER A 192 0.32 -20.76 10.31
N SER A 193 1.63 -20.86 10.06
CA SER A 193 2.65 -21.14 11.05
C SER A 193 3.89 -20.28 10.84
N THR A 194 4.41 -19.74 11.92
CA THR A 194 5.74 -19.11 12.05
C THR A 194 6.55 -19.75 13.20
N MET A 195 6.11 -20.90 13.71
CA MET A 195 6.87 -21.67 14.71
C MET A 195 8.06 -22.39 14.05
N PRO A 196 9.20 -22.53 14.77
CA PRO A 196 10.29 -23.40 14.36
C PRO A 196 9.81 -24.84 14.11
N PRO A 197 10.44 -25.57 13.19
CA PRO A 197 10.04 -26.95 12.88
C PRO A 197 10.18 -27.87 14.11
N ALA A 198 9.21 -28.77 14.28
CA ALA A 198 9.21 -29.72 15.39
C ALA A 198 10.47 -30.61 15.36
N GLY A 199 11.13 -30.74 16.51
CA GLY A 199 12.37 -31.51 16.65
C GLY A 199 13.66 -30.75 16.34
N VAL A 200 13.60 -29.48 15.91
CA VAL A 200 14.79 -28.63 15.85
C VAL A 200 15.28 -28.34 17.28
N PRO A 201 16.55 -28.62 17.62
CA PRO A 201 17.10 -28.30 18.93
C PRO A 201 17.29 -26.78 19.06
N LEU A 202 16.59 -26.16 20.00
CA LEU A 202 16.65 -24.71 20.20
C LEU A 202 17.80 -24.35 21.14
N ARG A 203 18.72 -23.52 20.65
CA ARG A 203 19.80 -22.88 21.41
C ARG A 203 19.24 -21.62 22.06
N VAL A 204 19.34 -21.54 23.39
CA VAL A 204 18.82 -20.42 24.17
C VAL A 204 19.93 -19.89 25.08
N ALA A 205 20.24 -18.60 24.99
CA ALA A 205 21.21 -17.97 25.88
C ALA A 205 20.63 -17.75 27.30
N ALA A 206 21.49 -17.68 28.31
CA ALA A 206 21.08 -17.34 29.67
C ALA A 206 20.79 -15.84 29.80
N ALA A 207 19.66 -15.49 30.42
CA ALA A 207 19.35 -14.09 30.74
C ALA A 207 20.22 -13.60 31.91
N GLN A 208 20.75 -12.38 31.79
CA GLN A 208 21.58 -11.69 32.77
C GLN A 208 20.99 -10.33 33.18
N LEU A 209 20.17 -9.71 32.33
CA LEU A 209 19.54 -8.41 32.57
C LEU A 209 18.10 -8.56 33.09
N ASP A 210 17.76 -7.73 34.08
CA ASP A 210 16.39 -7.53 34.54
C ASP A 210 15.65 -6.48 33.70
N ALA A 211 14.38 -6.26 34.02
CA ALA A 211 13.52 -5.31 33.31
C ALA A 211 13.97 -3.85 33.47
N ALA A 212 14.62 -3.49 34.58
CA ALA A 212 15.07 -2.12 34.83
C ALA A 212 16.32 -1.79 34.01
N ALA A 213 17.29 -2.70 33.97
CA ALA A 213 18.46 -2.59 33.09
C ALA A 213 18.04 -2.55 31.61
N ALA A 214 17.08 -3.38 31.20
CA ALA A 214 16.54 -3.36 29.85
C ALA A 214 15.77 -2.06 29.54
N LEU A 215 15.03 -1.48 30.50
CA LEU A 215 14.37 -0.19 30.30
C LEU A 215 15.39 0.94 30.11
N SER A 216 16.50 0.97 30.85
CA SER A 216 17.54 1.98 30.64
C SER A 216 18.11 1.94 29.21
N LEU A 217 18.41 0.74 28.70
CA LEU A 217 18.89 0.54 27.32
C LEU A 217 17.81 0.85 26.28
N ALA A 218 16.55 0.52 26.54
CA ALA A 218 15.44 0.86 25.67
C ALA A 218 15.15 2.38 25.64
N ALA A 219 15.35 3.07 26.77
CA ALA A 219 15.21 4.52 26.89
C ALA A 219 16.31 5.27 26.11
N GLU A 220 17.54 4.77 26.13
CA GLU A 220 18.61 5.20 25.22
C GLU A 220 18.23 4.95 23.75
N ALA A 221 17.70 3.77 23.43
CA ALA A 221 17.29 3.41 22.06
C ALA A 221 16.07 4.19 21.53
N VAL A 222 15.39 5.00 22.34
CA VAL A 222 14.34 5.95 21.91
C VAL A 222 14.75 7.42 22.12
N ASP A 223 16.05 7.69 22.25
CA ASP A 223 16.63 9.01 22.52
C ASP A 223 15.96 9.74 23.69
N ALA A 224 15.70 9.02 24.77
CA ALA A 224 15.13 9.52 26.03
C ALA A 224 15.85 8.92 27.26
N PRO A 225 17.19 9.05 27.37
CA PRO A 225 17.99 8.38 28.39
C PRO A 225 17.58 8.77 29.82
N LEU A 226 17.62 7.80 30.73
CA LEU A 226 17.15 7.98 32.11
C LEU A 226 18.16 8.69 33.01
N ALA A 227 17.69 9.70 33.74
CA ALA A 227 18.45 10.37 34.79
C ALA A 227 18.40 9.65 36.16
N ALA A 228 17.52 8.65 36.32
CA ALA A 228 17.32 7.92 37.57
C ALA A 228 17.00 6.44 37.30
N GLN A 229 17.32 5.57 38.27
CA GLN A 229 17.06 4.13 38.16
C GLN A 229 15.55 3.82 38.12
N PRO A 230 15.08 2.95 37.21
CA PRO A 230 13.69 2.53 37.18
C PRO A 230 13.22 1.89 38.48
N VAL A 231 12.02 2.29 38.93
CA VAL A 231 11.33 1.62 40.05
C VAL A 231 10.17 0.82 39.50
N VAL A 232 10.11 -0.47 39.84
CA VAL A 232 8.99 -1.35 39.49
C VAL A 232 7.78 -0.99 40.36
N ALA A 233 6.66 -0.67 39.72
CA ALA A 233 5.37 -0.43 40.38
C ALA A 233 4.50 -1.69 40.44
N GLU A 234 4.61 -2.56 39.43
CA GLU A 234 3.85 -3.81 39.34
C GLU A 234 4.71 -4.90 38.68
N HIS A 235 4.66 -6.12 39.21
CA HIS A 235 5.18 -7.31 38.54
C HIS A 235 4.09 -8.37 38.50
N ARG A 236 3.87 -8.98 37.34
CA ARG A 236 2.84 -9.99 37.10
C ARG A 236 3.45 -11.36 36.82
N PRO A 237 2.74 -12.48 37.14
CA PRO A 237 3.25 -13.84 36.92
C PRO A 237 3.63 -14.18 35.46
N ASP A 238 3.06 -13.48 34.48
CA ASP A 238 3.38 -13.61 33.05
C ASP A 238 4.67 -12.87 32.62
N ARG A 239 5.56 -12.61 33.59
CA ARG A 239 6.82 -11.84 33.47
C ARG A 239 6.64 -10.47 32.81
N PHE A 240 5.50 -9.85 33.07
CA PHE A 240 5.26 -8.44 32.77
C PHE A 240 5.61 -7.57 33.97
N THR A 241 6.21 -6.42 33.70
CA THR A 241 6.65 -5.43 34.67
C THR A 241 6.14 -4.07 34.22
N ARG A 242 5.44 -3.36 35.12
CA ARG A 242 5.11 -1.93 34.92
C ARG A 242 5.95 -1.09 35.86
N PHE A 243 6.46 0.02 35.34
CA PHE A 243 7.30 0.94 36.12
C PHE A 243 6.45 2.05 36.73
N ALA A 244 6.97 2.65 37.81
CA ALA A 244 6.46 3.93 38.30
C ALA A 244 6.72 5.02 37.24
N PRO A 245 5.95 6.13 37.22
CA PRO A 245 6.22 7.27 36.36
C PRO A 245 7.68 7.75 36.49
N LEU A 246 8.38 7.82 35.36
CA LEU A 246 9.78 8.24 35.27
C LEU A 246 9.84 9.54 34.47
N ALA A 247 10.52 10.55 35.01
CA ALA A 247 10.71 11.83 34.32
C ALA A 247 11.47 11.59 32.99
N GLY A 248 10.94 12.15 31.90
CA GLY A 248 11.49 11.96 30.55
C GLY A 248 10.87 10.80 29.75
N LEU A 249 10.08 9.91 30.37
CA LEU A 249 9.37 8.82 29.68
C LEU A 249 7.83 8.92 29.76
N SER A 250 7.16 8.17 28.88
CA SER A 250 5.71 7.99 28.87
C SER A 250 5.18 7.23 30.11
N ASN A 251 4.01 7.62 30.60
CA ASN A 251 3.32 6.92 31.70
C ASN A 251 2.77 5.52 31.33
N LEU A 252 2.91 5.13 30.05
CA LEU A 252 2.58 3.82 29.52
C LEU A 252 3.78 2.83 29.56
N THR A 253 4.95 3.29 30.03
CA THR A 253 6.18 2.48 30.04
C THR A 253 6.02 1.17 30.84
N ASN A 254 6.29 0.07 30.15
CA ASN A 254 6.22 -1.29 30.70
C ASN A 254 7.20 -2.22 29.96
N ALA A 255 7.47 -3.39 30.53
CA ALA A 255 8.32 -4.41 29.93
C ALA A 255 7.72 -5.81 30.07
N ARG A 256 7.98 -6.69 29.11
CA ARG A 256 7.60 -8.11 29.13
C ARG A 256 8.77 -9.00 28.71
N PHE A 257 9.06 -10.03 29.49
CA PHE A 257 10.08 -11.01 29.13
C PHE A 257 9.56 -11.98 28.04
N VAL A 258 10.36 -12.19 27.00
CA VAL A 258 10.06 -13.06 25.85
C VAL A 258 11.32 -13.82 25.42
N TYR A 259 11.15 -14.78 24.52
CA TYR A 259 12.25 -15.28 23.69
C TYR A 259 12.14 -14.71 22.28
N PHE A 260 13.18 -14.08 21.77
CA PHE A 260 13.22 -13.51 20.42
C PHE A 260 14.01 -14.44 19.47
N PRO A 261 13.41 -14.96 18.39
CA PRO A 261 14.10 -15.84 17.45
C PRO A 261 15.04 -15.04 16.54
N VAL A 262 16.33 -15.39 16.50
CA VAL A 262 17.34 -14.79 15.60
C VAL A 262 17.78 -15.74 14.48
N ALA A 263 17.56 -17.04 14.66
CA ALA A 263 17.64 -18.07 13.62
C ALA A 263 16.57 -19.16 13.87
N VAL A 264 16.39 -20.10 12.94
CA VAL A 264 15.46 -21.24 13.12
C VAL A 264 15.74 -22.05 14.40
N ASP A 265 17.00 -22.14 14.81
CA ASP A 265 17.46 -22.93 15.95
C ASP A 265 18.02 -22.06 17.10
N GLU A 266 17.89 -20.73 17.03
CA GLU A 266 18.49 -19.81 18.01
C GLU A 266 17.49 -18.77 18.51
N LEU A 267 17.27 -18.79 19.83
CA LEU A 267 16.45 -17.82 20.55
C LEU A 267 17.30 -17.02 21.52
N ARG A 268 17.10 -15.70 21.56
CA ARG A 268 17.66 -14.83 22.59
C ARG A 268 16.61 -14.56 23.68
N PRO A 269 16.95 -14.68 24.98
CA PRO A 269 16.09 -14.13 26.01
C PRO A 269 16.03 -12.61 25.80
N ALA A 270 14.85 -12.01 25.90
CA ALA A 270 14.70 -10.59 25.61
C ALA A 270 13.63 -9.92 26.49
N TRP A 271 13.79 -8.62 26.70
CA TRP A 271 12.74 -7.77 27.24
C TRP A 271 12.15 -6.95 26.10
N VAL A 272 10.84 -7.08 25.89
CA VAL A 272 10.06 -6.14 25.07
C VAL A 272 9.66 -4.99 25.98
N VAL A 273 10.25 -3.83 25.77
CA VAL A 273 9.97 -2.61 26.51
C VAL A 273 9.09 -1.72 25.64
N THR A 274 7.84 -1.52 26.04
CA THR A 274 6.99 -0.48 25.47
C THR A 274 7.36 0.84 26.14
N THR A 275 7.85 1.83 25.39
CA THR A 275 8.25 3.14 25.95
C THR A 275 8.26 4.25 24.89
N GLY A 276 8.37 5.50 25.31
CA GLY A 276 8.47 6.69 24.46
C GLY A 276 8.85 7.90 25.31
N ALA A 277 9.30 8.99 24.70
CA ALA A 277 9.69 10.19 25.44
C ALA A 277 8.47 10.89 26.07
N GLN A 278 8.66 11.58 27.19
CA GLN A 278 7.56 12.24 27.90
C GLN A 278 6.99 13.41 27.07
N GLY A 279 5.70 13.33 26.72
CA GLY A 279 5.02 14.34 25.88
C GLY A 279 5.21 14.12 24.38
N ASP A 280 6.11 13.22 23.98
CA ASP A 280 6.19 12.69 22.63
C ASP A 280 5.05 11.66 22.45
N PRO A 281 4.24 11.75 21.39
CA PRO A 281 3.15 10.81 21.20
C PRO A 281 3.61 9.50 20.51
N ASN A 282 4.86 9.42 20.02
CA ASN A 282 5.46 8.18 19.54
C ASN A 282 5.71 7.20 20.71
N LEU A 283 5.19 5.98 20.58
CA LEU A 283 5.48 4.85 21.47
C LEU A 283 6.17 3.77 20.66
N TYR A 284 7.17 3.11 21.24
CA TYR A 284 7.94 2.07 20.58
C TYR A 284 7.86 0.76 21.38
N GLU A 285 7.83 -0.39 20.70
CA GLU A 285 8.25 -1.65 21.29
C GLU A 285 9.74 -1.89 20.98
N VAL A 286 10.56 -1.84 22.03
CA VAL A 286 12.02 -2.02 21.97
C VAL A 286 12.40 -3.37 22.57
N PHE A 287 13.05 -4.22 21.80
CA PHE A 287 13.49 -5.55 22.19
C PHE A 287 14.98 -5.50 22.55
N ILE A 288 15.31 -5.69 23.82
CA ILE A 288 16.69 -5.75 24.32
C ILE A 288 17.04 -7.20 24.64
N ASP A 289 18.14 -7.72 24.08
CA ASP A 289 18.69 -9.05 24.40
C ASP A 289 19.09 -9.06 25.88
N ALA A 290 18.38 -9.85 26.68
CA ALA A 290 18.58 -9.94 28.11
C ALA A 290 19.88 -10.67 28.48
N SER A 291 20.61 -11.27 27.55
CA SER A 291 21.90 -11.92 27.80
C SER A 291 23.11 -10.98 27.70
N ASN A 292 23.01 -9.89 26.93
CA ASN A 292 24.15 -8.99 26.66
C ASN A 292 23.80 -7.49 26.51
N GLY A 293 22.52 -7.11 26.49
CA GLY A 293 22.06 -5.73 26.33
C GLY A 293 21.93 -5.23 24.90
N GLN A 294 22.13 -6.08 23.89
CA GLN A 294 22.04 -5.69 22.49
C GLN A 294 20.60 -5.31 22.09
N LEU A 295 20.44 -4.21 21.34
CA LEU A 295 19.19 -3.90 20.66
C LEU A 295 18.91 -4.98 19.59
N LEU A 296 17.80 -5.71 19.73
CA LEU A 296 17.34 -6.72 18.79
C LEU A 296 16.32 -6.18 17.81
N LYS A 297 15.40 -5.32 18.27
CA LYS A 297 14.36 -4.70 17.46
C LYS A 297 13.85 -3.40 18.09
N ARG A 298 13.47 -2.42 17.27
CA ARG A 298 12.67 -1.24 17.64
C ARG A 298 11.59 -1.11 16.59
N GLU A 299 10.33 -1.01 17.02
CA GLU A 299 9.18 -0.72 16.14
C GLU A 299 8.38 0.42 16.75
N ASN A 300 8.11 1.47 15.98
CA ASN A 300 7.16 2.50 16.38
C ASN A 300 5.74 1.93 16.29
N ILE A 301 5.08 1.82 17.44
CA ILE A 301 3.69 1.33 17.55
C ILE A 301 2.66 2.46 17.52
N THR A 302 3.08 3.73 17.39
CA THR A 302 2.18 4.82 17.01
C THR A 302 2.32 5.15 15.53
N SER A 303 1.23 5.01 14.78
CA SER A 303 1.15 5.46 13.38
C SER A 303 0.57 6.87 13.31
N TYR A 304 1.18 7.71 12.47
CA TYR A 304 0.63 8.98 12.02
C TYR A 304 0.66 9.02 10.50
N ALA A 305 -0.52 9.13 9.90
CA ALA A 305 -0.66 9.93 8.71
C ALA A 305 -0.76 11.40 9.15
N LEU A 306 -0.06 12.29 8.45
CA LEU A 306 -0.32 13.73 8.49
C LEU A 306 -0.70 14.15 7.08
N PRO A 307 -1.61 15.12 6.89
CA PRO A 307 -1.95 15.57 5.55
C PRO A 307 -0.73 16.21 4.88
N ALA A 308 -0.64 16.04 3.57
CA ALA A 308 0.25 16.82 2.70
C ALA A 308 -0.61 17.54 1.66
N THR A 309 -0.10 18.65 1.15
CA THR A 309 -0.82 19.50 0.20
C THR A 309 -0.16 19.41 -1.17
N TYR A 310 -0.89 18.97 -2.18
CA TYR A 310 -0.39 18.75 -3.54
C TYR A 310 -1.09 19.71 -4.51
N ARG A 311 -0.33 20.41 -5.36
CA ARG A 311 -0.93 21.13 -6.50
C ARG A 311 -0.94 20.21 -7.72
N VAL A 312 -2.10 19.82 -8.21
CA VAL A 312 -2.27 18.75 -9.23
C VAL A 312 -3.51 18.97 -10.11
N PHE A 313 -3.52 18.39 -11.31
CA PHE A 313 -4.71 18.21 -12.13
C PHE A 313 -5.57 17.10 -11.53
N ALA A 314 -6.52 17.49 -10.69
CA ALA A 314 -7.49 16.63 -10.03
C ALA A 314 -8.68 17.48 -9.56
N ASP A 315 -9.87 16.89 -9.52
CA ASP A 315 -11.05 17.55 -8.96
C ASP A 315 -10.90 17.72 -7.44
N ALA A 316 -11.10 18.95 -6.96
CA ALA A 316 -10.87 19.31 -5.57
C ALA A 316 -11.91 18.74 -4.58
N SER A 317 -13.01 18.16 -5.07
CA SER A 317 -14.13 17.67 -4.23
C SER A 317 -14.18 16.15 -4.10
N THR A 318 -13.72 15.43 -5.12
CA THR A 318 -13.68 13.96 -5.22
C THR A 318 -12.26 13.41 -5.12
N PHE A 319 -11.25 14.27 -5.29
CA PHE A 319 -9.83 13.92 -5.37
C PHE A 319 -9.49 12.97 -6.53
N LYS A 320 -10.38 12.81 -7.52
CA LYS A 320 -10.12 12.08 -8.77
C LYS A 320 -9.15 12.91 -9.62
N PRO A 321 -8.06 12.33 -10.18
CA PRO A 321 -7.30 12.98 -11.23
C PRO A 321 -8.20 13.43 -12.39
N GLU A 322 -7.86 14.54 -13.02
CA GLU A 322 -8.37 14.86 -14.35
C GLU A 322 -7.74 13.89 -15.35
N ASP A 323 -8.42 13.54 -16.45
CA ASP A 323 -7.87 12.67 -17.49
C ASP A 323 -6.49 13.14 -17.98
N SER A 324 -6.32 14.45 -18.11
CA SER A 324 -5.10 15.13 -18.55
C SER A 324 -5.20 16.65 -18.27
N PRO A 325 -4.18 17.47 -18.60
CA PRO A 325 -4.26 18.93 -18.51
C PRO A 325 -5.28 19.60 -19.44
N ALA A 326 -5.91 18.88 -20.37
CA ALA A 326 -6.99 19.42 -21.21
C ALA A 326 -8.05 18.34 -21.51
N PRO A 327 -8.84 17.91 -20.51
CA PRO A 327 -9.73 16.77 -20.62
C PRO A 327 -10.90 17.04 -21.58
N MET A 328 -11.33 15.99 -22.30
CA MET A 328 -12.57 15.94 -23.08
C MET A 328 -12.95 14.46 -23.26
N SER A 329 -13.49 13.89 -22.19
CA SER A 329 -14.11 12.57 -22.16
C SER A 329 -15.59 12.76 -21.75
N PRO A 330 -16.57 12.23 -22.50
CA PRO A 330 -16.43 11.65 -23.83
C PRO A 330 -15.92 12.68 -24.86
N GLY A 331 -15.16 12.19 -25.84
CA GLY A 331 -14.65 12.94 -26.99
C GLY A 331 -15.73 13.29 -28.02
N PRO A 332 -15.34 13.95 -29.13
CA PRO A 332 -16.27 14.37 -30.17
C PRO A 332 -16.96 13.18 -30.84
N ALA A 333 -18.23 13.33 -31.23
CA ALA A 333 -19.01 12.25 -31.85
C ALA A 333 -18.53 11.83 -33.26
N THR A 334 -17.64 12.61 -33.88
CA THR A 334 -17.02 12.34 -35.19
C THR A 334 -15.56 12.83 -35.17
N PRO A 335 -14.63 12.20 -35.92
CA PRO A 335 -13.24 12.64 -35.99
C PRO A 335 -13.13 14.12 -36.37
N ASN A 336 -12.43 14.91 -35.55
CA ASN A 336 -12.08 16.29 -35.82
C ASN A 336 -10.82 16.69 -35.03
N ALA A 337 -10.23 17.84 -35.37
CA ALA A 337 -9.03 18.37 -34.71
C ALA A 337 -9.30 19.13 -33.40
N ALA A 338 -10.38 18.82 -32.68
CA ALA A 338 -10.66 19.47 -31.39
C ALA A 338 -9.68 19.00 -30.29
N GLN A 339 -9.51 19.85 -29.28
CA GLN A 339 -8.84 19.56 -28.02
C GLN A 339 -9.77 19.95 -26.87
N GLY A 340 -9.65 19.29 -25.72
CA GLY A 340 -10.23 19.78 -24.47
C GLY A 340 -9.79 21.20 -24.12
N ALA A 341 -10.63 21.87 -23.32
CA ALA A 341 -10.25 23.13 -22.70
C ALA A 341 -9.21 22.85 -21.60
N PRO A 342 -8.20 23.72 -21.39
CA PRO A 342 -7.23 23.52 -20.32
C PRO A 342 -7.90 23.43 -18.95
N ALA A 343 -7.63 22.35 -18.21
CA ALA A 343 -8.06 22.19 -16.83
C ALA A 343 -7.28 23.14 -15.91
N SER A 344 -7.81 23.37 -14.71
CA SER A 344 -7.11 24.09 -13.64
C SER A 344 -6.53 23.09 -12.65
N ARG A 345 -5.32 23.34 -12.15
CA ARG A 345 -4.75 22.53 -11.05
C ARG A 345 -5.42 22.93 -9.73
N ALA A 346 -5.92 21.96 -8.99
CA ALA A 346 -6.39 22.13 -7.62
C ALA A 346 -5.20 22.10 -6.63
N LEU A 347 -5.40 22.67 -5.45
CA LEU A 347 -4.51 22.53 -4.31
C LEU A 347 -5.22 21.63 -3.29
N ILE A 348 -4.81 20.37 -3.17
CA ILE A 348 -5.52 19.33 -2.44
C ILE A 348 -4.71 18.92 -1.21
N THR A 349 -5.32 19.03 -0.02
CA THR A 349 -4.71 18.65 1.26
C THR A 349 -5.34 17.35 1.77
N LEU A 350 -4.57 16.26 1.79
CA LEU A 350 -5.03 14.95 2.28
C LEU A 350 -3.88 14.09 2.84
N GLU A 351 -4.25 13.14 3.70
CA GLU A 351 -3.35 12.08 4.20
C GLU A 351 -3.21 10.94 3.19
N SER A 352 -4.35 10.44 2.72
CA SER A 352 -4.53 9.38 1.72
C SER A 352 -5.97 9.41 1.20
N LEU A 353 -6.29 8.60 0.18
CA LEU A 353 -7.67 8.36 -0.25
C LEU A 353 -8.37 7.35 0.66
N ASP A 354 -7.61 6.36 1.15
CA ASP A 354 -8.09 5.31 2.06
C ASP A 354 -7.00 4.99 3.10
N ALA A 355 -7.24 5.37 4.35
CA ALA A 355 -6.34 5.07 5.47
C ALA A 355 -6.18 3.56 5.75
N THR A 356 -7.05 2.70 5.17
CA THR A 356 -6.87 1.25 5.18
C THR A 356 -5.77 0.83 4.20
N ALA A 357 -5.73 1.45 3.01
CA ALA A 357 -4.77 1.20 1.95
C ALA A 357 -3.40 1.81 2.27
N SER A 358 -3.42 3.05 2.77
CA SER A 358 -2.24 3.84 3.11
C SER A 358 -2.25 4.26 4.60
N PRO A 359 -1.98 3.34 5.57
CA PRO A 359 -2.07 3.63 7.01
C PRO A 359 -1.19 4.77 7.52
N ASN A 360 -0.03 5.00 6.90
CA ASN A 360 0.89 6.10 7.22
C ASN A 360 0.65 7.35 6.34
N GLY A 361 -0.46 7.37 5.58
CA GLY A 361 -0.67 8.30 4.48
C GLY A 361 0.19 7.98 3.26
N TRP A 362 0.08 8.80 2.22
CA TRP A 362 0.91 8.69 1.02
C TRP A 362 2.37 9.09 1.28
N LEU A 363 2.57 10.12 2.11
CA LEU A 363 3.90 10.58 2.56
C LEU A 363 4.07 10.30 4.05
N ASN A 364 5.11 9.53 4.40
CA ASN A 364 5.47 9.27 5.79
C ASN A 364 5.68 10.57 6.59
N THR A 365 5.40 10.55 7.89
CA THR A 365 5.66 11.69 8.77
C THR A 365 7.15 12.03 8.78
N GLY A 366 7.50 13.28 8.46
CA GLY A 366 8.88 13.75 8.35
C GLY A 366 9.55 13.60 6.99
N ALA A 367 8.89 12.99 6.00
CA ALA A 367 9.37 12.96 4.61
C ALA A 367 9.51 14.37 4.02
N SER A 368 10.57 14.61 3.27
CA SER A 368 10.88 15.86 2.55
C SER A 368 11.01 15.65 1.03
N THR A 369 10.73 14.45 0.53
CA THR A 369 10.79 14.04 -0.88
C THR A 369 9.55 13.22 -1.23
N THR A 370 9.29 12.98 -2.51
CA THR A 370 8.18 12.18 -3.06
C THR A 370 8.38 10.65 -2.90
N LEU A 371 8.82 10.23 -1.71
CA LEU A 371 9.01 8.83 -1.31
C LEU A 371 7.95 8.43 -0.28
N GLY A 372 7.07 7.50 -0.67
CA GLY A 372 5.97 7.00 0.14
C GLY A 372 6.05 5.48 0.39
N ASN A 373 4.98 4.91 0.97
CA ASN A 373 4.89 3.46 1.12
C ASN A 373 4.55 2.75 -0.20
N ASN A 374 3.82 3.41 -1.10
CA ASN A 374 3.26 2.79 -2.31
C ASN A 374 4.08 3.10 -3.57
N VAL A 375 4.82 4.21 -3.56
CA VAL A 375 5.56 4.75 -4.70
C VAL A 375 6.76 5.57 -4.23
N ASP A 376 7.84 5.52 -5.00
CA ASP A 376 8.94 6.47 -4.99
C ASP A 376 8.97 7.19 -6.34
N ALA A 377 8.62 8.48 -6.38
CA ALA A 377 8.54 9.26 -7.62
C ALA A 377 9.70 10.24 -7.73
N TYR A 378 10.38 10.25 -8.88
CA TYR A 378 11.59 11.04 -9.13
C TYR A 378 11.79 11.35 -10.62
N LEU A 379 12.81 12.15 -10.95
CA LEU A 379 13.28 12.35 -12.32
C LEU A 379 14.42 11.36 -12.63
N ASP A 380 14.49 10.86 -13.86
CA ASP A 380 15.51 9.91 -14.33
C ASP A 380 15.95 10.30 -15.75
N ARG A 381 16.54 11.49 -15.87
CA ARG A 381 16.78 12.09 -17.20
C ARG A 381 17.94 11.44 -17.95
N ASP A 382 18.82 10.70 -17.27
CA ASP A 382 19.96 10.00 -17.87
C ASP A 382 19.74 8.49 -18.09
N ASP A 383 18.55 7.94 -17.80
CA ASP A 383 18.13 6.55 -18.11
C ASP A 383 19.06 5.54 -17.41
N ASP A 384 19.32 5.78 -16.11
CA ASP A 384 20.26 5.01 -15.28
C ASP A 384 19.55 4.18 -14.18
N ASP A 385 18.22 4.21 -14.16
CA ASP A 385 17.30 3.63 -13.18
C ASP A 385 17.35 4.27 -11.77
N SER A 386 18.15 5.31 -11.57
CA SER A 386 18.35 5.98 -10.29
C SER A 386 17.74 7.38 -10.26
N PRO A 387 17.53 7.95 -9.05
CA PRO A 387 16.95 9.28 -8.93
C PRO A 387 17.97 10.38 -9.21
N ASP A 388 17.65 11.26 -10.18
CA ASP A 388 18.35 12.51 -10.44
C ASP A 388 18.63 13.29 -9.14
N LEU A 389 19.84 13.84 -9.02
CA LEU A 389 20.25 14.67 -7.89
C LEU A 389 20.51 16.13 -8.29
N PRO A 390 20.01 17.12 -7.51
CA PRO A 390 19.19 16.96 -6.30
C PRO A 390 17.76 16.53 -6.63
N ARG A 391 17.21 15.61 -5.83
CA ARG A 391 15.78 15.27 -5.87
C ARG A 391 14.91 16.50 -5.60
N LEU A 392 13.68 16.47 -6.13
CA LEU A 392 12.58 17.29 -5.65
C LEU A 392 12.53 17.21 -4.12
N SER A 393 12.48 18.37 -3.46
CA SER A 393 12.32 18.45 -2.03
C SER A 393 11.33 19.54 -1.60
N PHE A 394 10.69 19.32 -0.46
CA PHE A 394 9.75 20.22 0.18
C PHE A 394 9.99 20.26 1.69
N ASP A 395 9.44 21.27 2.36
CA ASP A 395 9.54 21.40 3.82
C ASP A 395 8.79 20.24 4.52
N PRO A 396 9.48 19.37 5.28
CA PRO A 396 8.85 18.23 5.96
C PRO A 396 7.90 18.62 7.09
N VAL A 397 7.91 19.89 7.54
CA VAL A 397 6.97 20.43 8.52
C VAL A 397 5.67 20.87 7.84
N ASN A 398 5.77 21.73 6.83
CA ASN A 398 4.60 22.28 6.14
C ASN A 398 3.98 21.32 5.11
N ARG A 399 4.77 20.38 4.55
CA ARG A 399 4.32 19.32 3.62
C ARG A 399 3.52 19.86 2.41
N VAL A 400 3.98 20.98 1.82
CA VAL A 400 3.35 21.63 0.66
C VAL A 400 4.18 21.41 -0.60
N LEU A 401 3.61 20.68 -1.55
CA LEU A 401 4.13 20.43 -2.90
C LEU A 401 3.38 21.32 -3.90
N ASP A 402 3.58 22.63 -3.77
CA ASP A 402 2.97 23.67 -4.61
C ASP A 402 3.99 24.19 -5.63
N PHE A 403 4.28 23.36 -6.64
CA PHE A 403 5.23 23.69 -7.70
C PHE A 403 4.53 24.32 -8.90
N PRO A 404 5.13 25.34 -9.56
CA PRO A 404 4.54 26.01 -10.71
C PRO A 404 4.38 25.07 -11.91
N TYR A 405 3.38 25.33 -12.76
CA TYR A 405 3.19 24.67 -14.04
C TYR A 405 2.75 25.71 -15.07
N SER A 406 3.27 25.60 -16.28
CA SER A 406 2.75 26.30 -17.46
C SER A 406 2.90 25.40 -18.69
N GLY A 407 1.78 25.12 -19.36
CA GLY A 407 1.78 24.43 -20.65
C GLY A 407 2.34 25.25 -21.81
N ALA A 408 2.80 26.50 -21.55
CA ALA A 408 3.57 27.30 -22.49
C ALA A 408 5.09 27.20 -22.27
N ASN A 409 5.53 26.49 -21.22
CA ASN A 409 6.94 26.19 -20.97
C ASN A 409 7.30 24.82 -21.56
N ALA A 410 8.58 24.61 -21.90
CA ALA A 410 9.10 23.28 -22.20
C ALA A 410 8.94 22.32 -20.99
N PRO A 411 8.68 21.01 -21.18
CA PRO A 411 8.49 20.03 -20.12
C PRO A 411 9.50 20.08 -18.98
N LEU A 412 10.79 20.23 -19.30
CA LEU A 412 11.87 20.22 -18.32
C LEU A 412 11.77 21.37 -17.29
N ALA A 413 11.03 22.44 -17.61
CA ALA A 413 10.77 23.57 -16.70
C ALA A 413 9.54 23.36 -15.79
N ASN A 414 8.76 22.29 -16.00
CA ASN A 414 7.62 21.87 -15.18
C ASN A 414 7.95 20.64 -14.31
N ALA A 415 9.22 20.25 -14.20
CA ALA A 415 9.67 18.96 -13.66
C ALA A 415 9.17 18.65 -12.25
N ASP A 416 9.23 19.61 -11.31
CA ASP A 416 8.76 19.36 -9.94
C ASP A 416 7.23 19.15 -9.87
N ALA A 417 6.48 19.82 -10.76
CA ALA A 417 5.04 19.61 -10.90
C ALA A 417 4.73 18.25 -11.56
N ALA A 418 5.58 17.77 -12.47
CA ALA A 418 5.46 16.45 -13.10
C ALA A 418 5.66 15.32 -12.08
N VAL A 419 6.74 15.37 -11.30
CA VAL A 419 7.00 14.41 -10.21
C VAL A 419 5.88 14.43 -9.16
N THR A 420 5.39 15.62 -8.80
CA THR A 420 4.26 15.77 -7.85
C THR A 420 2.97 15.16 -8.40
N GLN A 421 2.67 15.35 -9.69
CA GLN A 421 1.50 14.77 -10.36
C GLN A 421 1.61 13.25 -10.46
N LEU A 422 2.77 12.72 -10.83
CA LEU A 422 3.03 11.29 -10.95
C LEU A 422 2.89 10.58 -9.59
N PHE A 423 3.46 11.19 -8.53
CA PHE A 423 3.29 10.73 -7.15
C PHE A 423 1.81 10.70 -6.73
N TYR A 424 1.05 11.74 -7.06
CA TYR A 424 -0.37 11.85 -6.73
C TYR A 424 -1.20 10.76 -7.42
N ILE A 425 -1.09 10.63 -8.75
CA ILE A 425 -1.86 9.64 -9.52
C ILE A 425 -1.52 8.21 -9.07
N THR A 426 -0.23 7.92 -8.83
CA THR A 426 0.19 6.57 -8.42
C THR A 426 -0.38 6.17 -7.06
N ASN A 427 -0.35 7.06 -6.07
CA ASN A 427 -0.97 6.80 -4.77
C ASN A 427 -2.51 6.74 -4.84
N TRP A 428 -3.13 7.61 -5.65
CA TRP A 428 -4.57 7.58 -5.88
C TRP A 428 -5.01 6.24 -6.47
N TYR A 429 -4.31 5.76 -7.50
CA TYR A 429 -4.56 4.48 -8.15
C TYR A 429 -4.33 3.30 -7.19
N HIS A 430 -3.26 3.33 -6.39
CA HIS A 430 -3.01 2.34 -5.34
C HIS A 430 -4.21 2.23 -4.38
N ASP A 431 -4.64 3.34 -3.77
CA ASP A 431 -5.74 3.32 -2.80
C ASP A 431 -7.06 2.91 -3.47
N ARG A 432 -7.28 3.32 -4.72
CA ARG A 432 -8.47 2.95 -5.50
C ARG A 432 -8.51 1.47 -5.83
N LEU A 433 -7.39 0.87 -6.21
CA LEU A 433 -7.28 -0.58 -6.41
C LEU A 433 -7.39 -1.38 -5.10
N TYR A 434 -6.90 -0.83 -3.98
CA TYR A 434 -7.02 -1.45 -2.67
C TYR A 434 -8.49 -1.61 -2.26
N GLN A 435 -9.32 -0.57 -2.49
CA GLN A 435 -10.78 -0.62 -2.33
C GLN A 435 -11.45 -1.70 -3.21
N LEU A 436 -10.86 -1.99 -4.39
CA LEU A 436 -11.31 -3.03 -5.31
C LEU A 436 -10.73 -4.43 -5.00
N GLY A 437 -9.88 -4.55 -3.97
CA GLY A 437 -9.36 -5.82 -3.44
C GLY A 437 -7.91 -6.16 -3.79
N PHE A 438 -7.19 -5.29 -4.52
CA PHE A 438 -5.75 -5.45 -4.75
C PHE A 438 -4.98 -4.99 -3.50
N THR A 439 -4.93 -5.89 -2.54
CA THR A 439 -4.35 -5.71 -1.19
C THR A 439 -3.09 -6.56 -1.03
N GLU A 440 -2.43 -6.47 0.12
CA GLU A 440 -1.15 -7.15 0.40
C GLU A 440 -1.19 -8.67 0.14
N PRO A 441 -2.24 -9.42 0.52
CA PRO A 441 -2.36 -10.84 0.18
C PRO A 441 -2.61 -11.14 -1.31
N PHE A 442 -2.69 -10.13 -2.18
CA PHE A 442 -2.87 -10.20 -3.63
C PHE A 442 -1.71 -9.53 -4.41
N ALA A 443 -0.59 -9.23 -3.74
CA ALA A 443 0.65 -8.71 -4.33
C ALA A 443 0.52 -7.30 -4.94
N ASN A 444 -0.12 -6.38 -4.21
CA ASN A 444 0.01 -4.94 -4.47
C ASN A 444 1.44 -4.44 -4.22
N PHE A 445 1.71 -3.20 -4.62
CA PHE A 445 3.03 -2.59 -4.62
C PHE A 445 3.24 -1.74 -3.37
N GLN A 446 3.94 -2.24 -2.36
CA GLN A 446 4.16 -1.55 -1.09
C GLN A 446 5.52 -1.87 -0.45
N THR A 447 6.24 -0.85 0.01
CA THR A 447 7.48 -1.01 0.79
C THR A 447 7.23 -1.79 2.09
N SER A 448 6.14 -1.47 2.80
CA SER A 448 5.67 -2.20 3.98
C SER A 448 4.23 -2.65 3.83
N ASN A 449 4.00 -3.93 4.13
CA ASN A 449 2.68 -4.57 4.09
C ASN A 449 1.99 -4.59 5.46
N PHE A 450 2.51 -3.87 6.47
CA PHE A 450 1.92 -3.72 7.82
C PHE A 450 1.49 -5.03 8.49
N SER A 451 2.21 -6.13 8.25
CA SER A 451 1.87 -7.51 8.68
C SER A 451 0.52 -8.07 8.17
N LYS A 452 -0.11 -7.46 7.16
CA LYS A 452 -1.41 -7.89 6.61
C LYS A 452 -1.32 -9.06 5.63
N GLY A 453 -0.19 -9.24 4.94
CA GLY A 453 0.05 -10.35 4.00
C GLY A 453 1.12 -10.04 2.96
N GLY A 454 1.22 -10.89 1.94
CA GLY A 454 2.15 -10.72 0.81
C GLY A 454 3.64 -10.70 1.19
N THR A 455 4.42 -10.17 0.27
CA THR A 455 5.84 -9.82 0.39
C THR A 455 5.98 -8.35 -0.01
N GLY A 456 6.31 -7.47 0.93
CA GLY A 456 6.55 -6.07 0.61
C GLY A 456 7.98 -5.81 0.12
N GLY A 457 8.33 -4.55 -0.02
CA GLY A 457 9.61 -4.08 -0.55
C GLY A 457 9.56 -3.71 -2.04
N ASP A 458 8.34 -3.50 -2.56
CA ASP A 458 8.06 -3.39 -4.00
C ASP A 458 7.11 -2.21 -4.33
N ALA A 459 7.27 -1.10 -3.62
CA ALA A 459 6.70 0.19 -4.04
C ALA A 459 7.12 0.54 -5.47
N VAL A 460 6.21 1.15 -6.23
CA VAL A 460 6.46 1.53 -7.63
C VAL A 460 7.57 2.57 -7.69
N GLN A 461 8.62 2.30 -8.46
CA GLN A 461 9.61 3.29 -8.87
C GLN A 461 9.03 4.06 -10.05
N ALA A 462 8.65 5.32 -9.85
CA ALA A 462 7.93 6.13 -10.83
C ALA A 462 8.83 7.25 -11.38
N GLN A 463 9.44 6.98 -12.53
CA GLN A 463 10.38 7.86 -13.21
C GLN A 463 9.63 8.84 -14.13
N ALA A 464 9.77 10.13 -13.85
CA ALA A 464 9.23 11.21 -14.68
C ALA A 464 10.32 11.79 -15.59
N GLN A 465 9.95 12.14 -16.83
CA GLN A 465 10.87 12.67 -17.85
C GLN A 465 12.05 11.73 -18.12
N ASP A 466 11.76 10.42 -18.09
CA ASP A 466 12.76 9.37 -18.25
C ASP A 466 13.50 9.52 -19.58
N GLY A 467 14.83 9.44 -19.55
CA GLY A 467 15.71 9.60 -20.71
C GLY A 467 15.67 10.98 -21.38
N ALA A 468 14.99 11.98 -20.82
CA ALA A 468 14.83 13.29 -21.46
C ALA A 468 16.12 14.14 -21.54
N GLY A 469 17.18 13.75 -20.81
CA GLY A 469 18.51 14.35 -20.86
C GLY A 469 19.47 13.70 -21.85
N LEU A 470 19.08 12.58 -22.48
CA LEU A 470 19.91 11.86 -23.44
C LEU A 470 20.14 12.67 -24.73
N ALA A 471 21.25 12.37 -25.43
CA ALA A 471 21.53 12.94 -26.75
C ALA A 471 20.53 12.51 -27.85
N SER A 472 19.72 11.49 -27.57
CA SER A 472 18.54 11.11 -28.34
C SER A 472 17.49 10.68 -27.31
N PRO A 473 16.60 11.58 -26.88
CA PRO A 473 15.68 11.34 -25.77
C PRO A 473 14.75 10.15 -25.97
N ASN A 474 14.40 9.49 -24.86
CA ASN A 474 13.24 8.60 -24.81
C ASN A 474 11.97 9.47 -24.97
N ALA A 475 11.11 9.13 -25.92
CA ALA A 475 9.96 9.96 -26.28
C ALA A 475 8.80 9.16 -26.90
N ASN A 476 7.60 9.76 -26.90
CA ASN A 476 6.35 9.29 -27.51
C ASN A 476 5.88 7.91 -27.03
N ASN A 477 6.14 7.57 -25.77
CA ASN A 477 5.70 6.34 -25.15
C ASN A 477 5.67 6.45 -23.62
N ALA A 478 5.31 5.37 -22.94
CA ALA A 478 5.64 5.09 -21.55
C ALA A 478 5.91 3.58 -21.44
N ASN A 479 6.32 3.09 -20.26
CA ASN A 479 6.27 1.65 -19.98
C ASN A 479 6.19 1.33 -18.48
N PHE A 480 5.73 0.11 -18.19
CA PHE A 480 5.77 -0.48 -16.85
C PHE A 480 6.41 -1.86 -16.86
N ALA A 481 7.36 -2.08 -15.95
CA ALA A 481 7.96 -3.38 -15.69
C ALA A 481 7.65 -3.82 -14.25
N ALA A 482 7.12 -5.03 -14.08
CA ALA A 482 7.02 -5.68 -12.77
C ALA A 482 7.56 -7.10 -12.79
N SER A 483 8.21 -7.47 -11.69
CA SER A 483 8.34 -8.86 -11.29
C SER A 483 6.96 -9.51 -11.18
N SER A 484 6.77 -10.66 -11.84
CA SER A 484 5.60 -11.53 -11.64
C SER A 484 5.53 -12.14 -10.24
N PHE A 485 6.62 -12.09 -9.49
CA PHE A 485 6.68 -12.45 -8.07
C PHE A 485 6.50 -11.22 -7.17
N ASP A 486 5.65 -11.37 -6.17
CA ASP A 486 5.41 -10.48 -5.04
C ASP A 486 6.71 -10.11 -4.31
N GLY A 487 6.90 -8.84 -3.94
CA GLY A 487 8.15 -8.32 -3.34
C GLY A 487 9.33 -8.15 -4.31
N GLY A 488 9.13 -8.34 -5.62
CA GLY A 488 10.12 -8.03 -6.65
C GLY A 488 9.87 -6.69 -7.33
N ILE A 489 10.88 -6.17 -8.04
CA ILE A 489 10.90 -4.82 -8.64
C ILE A 489 9.61 -4.44 -9.38
N SER A 490 9.26 -3.15 -9.30
CA SER A 490 8.16 -2.51 -10.02
C SER A 490 8.62 -1.11 -10.45
N ARG A 491 8.59 -0.83 -11.75
CA ARG A 491 9.10 0.40 -12.36
C ARG A 491 8.10 0.91 -13.40
N MET A 492 7.89 2.22 -13.41
CA MET A 492 7.11 2.95 -14.40
C MET A 492 7.96 4.08 -14.97
N GLN A 493 8.15 4.10 -16.29
CA GLN A 493 8.91 5.13 -17.00
C GLN A 493 7.94 6.00 -17.80
N MET A 494 7.90 7.31 -17.48
CA MET A 494 7.07 8.30 -18.17
C MET A 494 7.93 9.19 -19.06
N PHE A 495 7.80 9.06 -20.38
CA PHE A 495 8.57 9.86 -21.33
C PHE A 495 7.88 11.18 -21.68
N LEU A 496 8.63 12.03 -22.39
CA LEU A 496 8.08 13.19 -23.08
C LEU A 496 7.39 12.78 -24.38
N TRP A 497 6.57 13.67 -24.93
CA TRP A 497 5.83 13.47 -26.18
C TRP A 497 6.11 14.65 -27.10
N ASP A 498 6.66 14.38 -28.28
CA ASP A 498 7.15 15.39 -29.22
C ASP A 498 5.96 16.13 -29.84
N GLY A 499 5.85 17.42 -29.60
CA GLY A 499 4.78 18.25 -30.15
C GLY A 499 3.45 18.22 -29.36
N PRO A 500 2.54 19.18 -29.66
CA PRO A 500 2.82 20.41 -30.42
C PRO A 500 3.79 21.28 -29.60
N THR A 501 4.48 22.27 -30.18
CA THR A 501 5.45 23.05 -29.40
C THR A 501 4.77 23.94 -28.33
N PRO A 502 5.18 23.92 -27.04
CA PRO A 502 6.21 23.04 -26.45
C PRO A 502 5.68 21.63 -26.17
N ASP A 503 6.59 20.66 -26.30
CA ASP A 503 6.37 19.22 -26.11
C ASP A 503 5.60 18.89 -24.82
N ARG A 504 4.97 17.72 -24.76
CA ARG A 504 4.15 17.29 -23.63
C ARG A 504 4.90 16.33 -22.72
N ASP A 505 4.48 16.26 -21.48
CA ASP A 505 5.08 15.40 -20.45
C ASP A 505 4.05 14.37 -20.00
N GLY A 506 4.33 13.09 -20.27
CA GLY A 506 3.40 11.99 -20.01
C GLY A 506 2.97 11.90 -18.55
N ALA A 507 3.78 12.39 -17.61
CA ALA A 507 3.45 12.37 -16.18
C ALA A 507 2.20 13.19 -15.80
N PHE A 508 1.70 14.06 -16.68
CA PHE A 508 0.43 14.77 -16.48
C PHE A 508 -0.79 14.10 -17.12
N ASP A 509 -0.62 13.12 -18.00
CA ASP A 509 -1.73 12.40 -18.65
C ASP A 509 -2.12 11.20 -17.78
N ALA A 510 -3.17 11.37 -16.96
CA ALA A 510 -3.55 10.37 -15.97
C ALA A 510 -4.05 9.08 -16.61
N GLN A 511 -4.57 9.13 -17.84
CA GLN A 511 -4.93 7.93 -18.59
C GLN A 511 -3.69 7.08 -18.90
N ILE A 512 -2.56 7.69 -19.29
CA ILE A 512 -1.30 6.97 -19.54
C ILE A 512 -0.71 6.45 -18.24
N VAL A 513 -0.63 7.27 -17.19
CA VAL A 513 -0.11 6.83 -15.88
C VAL A 513 -0.91 5.64 -15.34
N ILE A 514 -2.25 5.67 -15.43
CA ILE A 514 -3.11 4.56 -14.98
C ILE A 514 -3.00 3.34 -15.92
N HIS A 515 -2.79 3.54 -17.22
CA HIS A 515 -2.50 2.46 -18.17
C HIS A 515 -1.24 1.68 -17.71
N GLU A 516 -0.13 2.38 -17.49
CA GLU A 516 1.13 1.78 -17.04
C GLU A 516 0.98 1.02 -15.71
N LEU A 517 0.37 1.65 -14.70
CA LEU A 517 0.14 1.01 -13.39
C LEU A 517 -0.73 -0.26 -13.49
N THR A 518 -1.59 -0.35 -14.51
CA THR A 518 -2.44 -1.52 -14.76
C THR A 518 -1.69 -2.69 -15.40
N HIS A 519 -0.58 -2.47 -16.11
CA HIS A 519 0.33 -3.56 -16.44
C HIS A 519 0.87 -4.20 -15.16
N GLY A 520 1.26 -3.40 -14.17
CA GLY A 520 1.64 -3.90 -12.84
C GLY A 520 0.56 -4.78 -12.20
N LEU A 521 -0.69 -4.29 -12.15
CA LEU A 521 -1.85 -5.05 -11.63
C LEU A 521 -2.02 -6.39 -12.35
N SER A 522 -2.07 -6.37 -13.69
CA SER A 522 -2.36 -7.55 -14.49
C SER A 522 -1.23 -8.58 -14.42
N ILE A 523 0.05 -8.15 -14.50
CA ILE A 523 1.24 -8.99 -14.29
C ILE A 523 1.21 -9.67 -12.92
N ARG A 524 0.96 -8.93 -11.83
CA ARG A 524 0.93 -9.49 -10.47
C ARG A 524 -0.21 -10.48 -10.25
N LEU A 525 -1.41 -10.18 -10.76
CA LEU A 525 -2.57 -11.07 -10.60
C LEU A 525 -2.49 -12.36 -11.43
N HIS A 526 -1.83 -12.33 -12.59
CA HIS A 526 -1.72 -13.47 -13.50
C HIS A 526 -0.43 -14.29 -13.32
N GLY A 527 0.58 -13.75 -12.62
CA GLY A 527 1.90 -14.36 -12.50
C GLY A 527 2.77 -14.13 -13.73
N GLY A 528 2.59 -12.97 -14.39
CA GLY A 528 3.17 -12.63 -15.68
C GLY A 528 2.17 -12.76 -16.83
N LEU A 529 2.40 -11.97 -17.88
CA LEU A 529 1.77 -12.10 -19.19
C LEU A 529 2.89 -12.46 -20.19
N SER A 530 2.57 -13.28 -21.19
CA SER A 530 3.53 -13.64 -22.23
C SER A 530 2.84 -14.18 -23.48
N GLY A 531 3.17 -13.58 -24.62
CA GLY A 531 2.69 -13.96 -25.95
C GLY A 531 1.53 -13.08 -26.41
N ASP A 532 1.34 -13.00 -27.73
CA ASP A 532 0.52 -12.00 -28.41
C ASP A 532 -0.87 -11.77 -27.79
N GLN A 533 -1.57 -12.84 -27.37
CA GLN A 533 -2.91 -12.74 -26.81
C GLN A 533 -2.92 -12.35 -25.32
N PRO A 534 -2.16 -12.97 -24.40
CA PRO A 534 -1.96 -12.44 -23.05
C PRO A 534 -1.48 -11.00 -22.99
N ASP A 535 -0.50 -10.62 -23.83
CA ASP A 535 0.09 -9.29 -23.83
C ASP A 535 -0.91 -8.25 -24.38
N GLY A 536 -1.64 -8.60 -25.45
CA GLY A 536 -2.75 -7.79 -25.97
C GLY A 536 -3.96 -7.68 -25.03
N MET A 537 -4.19 -8.66 -24.14
CA MET A 537 -5.15 -8.50 -23.04
C MET A 537 -4.61 -7.57 -21.95
N GLY A 538 -3.30 -7.57 -21.69
CA GLY A 538 -2.60 -6.60 -20.84
C GLY A 538 -2.93 -5.16 -21.26
N GLU A 539 -2.60 -4.81 -22.50
CA GLU A 539 -2.96 -3.51 -23.13
C GLU A 539 -4.44 -3.16 -22.96
N GLY A 540 -5.33 -4.13 -23.23
CA GLY A 540 -6.78 -3.94 -23.17
C GLY A 540 -7.32 -3.72 -21.76
N TRP A 541 -6.75 -4.40 -20.74
CA TRP A 541 -7.07 -4.13 -19.35
C TRP A 541 -6.54 -2.76 -18.91
N SER A 542 -5.34 -2.39 -19.35
CA SER A 542 -4.74 -1.10 -19.02
C SER A 542 -5.55 0.09 -19.54
N ASP A 543 -6.00 0.05 -20.80
CA ASP A 543 -6.94 1.06 -21.33
C ASP A 543 -8.29 1.03 -20.59
N PHE A 544 -8.83 -0.15 -20.28
CA PHE A 544 -10.09 -0.30 -19.58
C PHE A 544 -10.06 0.31 -18.16
N TYR A 545 -9.01 0.07 -17.38
CA TYR A 545 -8.87 0.64 -16.03
C TYR A 545 -8.63 2.16 -16.09
N ALA A 546 -7.84 2.65 -17.04
CA ALA A 546 -7.67 4.09 -17.25
C ALA A 546 -9.02 4.78 -17.48
N LEU A 547 -9.79 4.31 -18.47
CA LEU A 547 -11.08 4.91 -18.81
C LEU A 547 -12.14 4.74 -17.70
N THR A 548 -12.22 3.57 -17.06
CA THR A 548 -13.29 3.32 -16.07
C THR A 548 -13.04 3.89 -14.68
N LEU A 549 -11.78 4.12 -14.29
CA LEU A 549 -11.47 4.81 -13.04
C LEU A 549 -11.59 6.33 -13.15
N LEU A 550 -11.36 6.88 -14.35
CA LEU A 550 -11.44 8.32 -14.63
C LEU A 550 -12.82 8.79 -15.08
N ALA A 551 -13.71 7.91 -15.57
CA ALA A 551 -15.07 8.26 -16.00
C ALA A 551 -15.87 9.04 -14.94
N ASP A 552 -16.62 10.05 -15.39
CA ASP A 552 -17.50 10.85 -14.54
C ASP A 552 -18.94 10.33 -14.52
N PRO A 553 -19.71 10.58 -13.43
CA PRO A 553 -21.11 10.12 -13.31
C PRO A 553 -22.07 10.66 -14.37
N THR A 554 -21.65 11.67 -15.14
CA THR A 554 -22.43 12.33 -16.21
C THR A 554 -22.08 11.86 -17.62
N ASP A 555 -21.07 11.00 -17.77
CA ASP A 555 -20.57 10.60 -19.09
C ASP A 555 -21.56 9.69 -19.82
N ASP A 556 -21.71 9.90 -21.14
CA ASP A 556 -22.49 8.99 -21.97
C ASP A 556 -21.73 7.68 -22.17
N VAL A 557 -22.27 6.59 -21.61
CA VAL A 557 -21.74 5.23 -21.77
C VAL A 557 -21.66 4.76 -23.23
N ASN A 558 -22.33 5.43 -24.16
CA ASN A 558 -22.26 5.19 -25.61
C ASN A 558 -21.37 6.20 -26.36
N GLY A 559 -20.67 7.05 -25.60
CA GLY A 559 -19.79 8.08 -26.10
C GLY A 559 -18.56 7.53 -26.83
N ILE A 560 -17.64 8.45 -27.11
CA ILE A 560 -16.35 8.20 -27.74
C ILE A 560 -15.27 8.39 -26.68
N TYR A 561 -14.47 7.36 -26.43
CA TYR A 561 -13.38 7.42 -25.47
C TYR A 561 -12.07 7.01 -26.14
N GLY A 562 -11.01 7.76 -25.86
CA GLY A 562 -9.64 7.47 -26.29
C GLY A 562 -8.71 7.52 -25.09
N VAL A 563 -7.55 6.89 -25.21
CA VAL A 563 -6.48 6.91 -24.18
C VAL A 563 -5.31 7.76 -24.67
N GLY A 564 -4.77 8.62 -23.81
CA GLY A 564 -3.63 9.49 -24.10
C GLY A 564 -3.93 10.62 -25.09
N GLN A 565 -5.18 11.11 -25.14
CA GLN A 565 -5.61 12.08 -26.17
C GLN A 565 -4.87 13.42 -26.07
N TRP A 566 -4.43 13.80 -24.86
CA TRP A 566 -3.65 15.01 -24.65
C TRP A 566 -2.17 14.78 -24.97
N ALA A 567 -1.51 13.78 -24.38
CA ALA A 567 -0.09 13.55 -24.62
C ALA A 567 0.22 13.31 -26.11
N THR A 568 -0.66 12.61 -26.82
CA THR A 568 -0.46 12.27 -28.25
C THR A 568 -0.86 13.37 -29.25
N PHE A 569 -1.42 14.48 -28.77
CA PHE A 569 -2.02 15.50 -29.63
C PHE A 569 -1.01 16.08 -30.63
N GLN A 570 -1.24 15.87 -31.93
CA GLN A 570 -0.37 16.41 -33.00
C GLN A 570 1.12 16.01 -32.84
N ILE A 571 1.43 14.76 -32.47
CA ILE A 571 2.82 14.28 -32.34
C ILE A 571 3.63 14.64 -33.61
N ALA A 572 4.77 15.27 -33.40
CA ALA A 572 5.62 15.80 -34.46
C ALA A 572 6.06 14.70 -35.44
N GLY A 573 6.04 15.00 -36.74
CA GLY A 573 6.46 14.07 -37.80
C GLY A 573 5.49 12.91 -38.10
N THR A 574 4.35 12.83 -37.42
CA THR A 574 3.31 11.83 -37.69
C THR A 574 2.14 12.41 -38.49
N SER A 575 1.28 11.55 -39.02
CA SER A 575 -0.06 11.93 -39.52
C SER A 575 -1.14 11.68 -38.45
N TYR A 576 -0.79 11.87 -37.17
CA TYR A 576 -1.63 11.48 -36.05
C TYR A 576 -2.60 12.59 -35.65
N ASP A 577 -3.68 12.70 -36.43
CA ASP A 577 -4.74 13.69 -36.29
C ASP A 577 -5.98 13.12 -35.58
N ASN A 578 -6.79 14.02 -34.98
CA ASN A 578 -8.07 13.72 -34.33
C ASN A 578 -7.93 12.89 -33.02
N ASN A 579 -6.89 13.17 -32.24
CA ASN A 579 -6.55 12.47 -30.99
C ASN A 579 -7.69 12.36 -29.99
N TYR A 580 -8.56 13.38 -29.87
CA TYR A 580 -9.69 13.33 -28.95
C TYR A 580 -10.79 12.37 -29.38
N TYR A 581 -10.79 11.95 -30.65
CA TYR A 581 -11.61 10.85 -31.14
C TYR A 581 -10.92 9.48 -30.96
N TYR A 582 -9.65 9.33 -31.34
CA TYR A 582 -8.99 8.02 -31.42
C TYR A 582 -8.12 7.63 -30.20
N GLY A 583 -7.76 8.58 -29.33
CA GLY A 583 -6.70 8.40 -28.34
C GLY A 583 -5.36 8.15 -29.04
N ILE A 584 -4.63 7.12 -28.60
CA ILE A 584 -3.49 6.48 -29.29
C ILE A 584 -3.88 5.21 -30.09
N ARG A 585 -5.15 4.82 -30.09
CA ARG A 585 -5.61 3.51 -30.59
C ARG A 585 -6.22 3.58 -31.99
N ARG A 586 -6.40 2.41 -32.64
CA ARG A 586 -6.91 2.31 -34.02
C ARG A 586 -8.37 2.72 -34.18
N PHE A 587 -9.16 2.55 -33.12
CA PHE A 587 -10.57 2.88 -33.03
C PHE A 587 -10.85 3.41 -31.62
N PRO A 588 -11.85 4.29 -31.44
CA PRO A 588 -12.33 4.69 -30.12
C PRO A 588 -12.90 3.50 -29.34
N TYR A 589 -12.84 3.58 -28.01
CA TYR A 589 -13.70 2.80 -27.15
C TYR A 589 -15.12 3.39 -27.19
N THR A 590 -16.09 2.55 -27.54
CA THR A 590 -17.51 2.92 -27.68
C THR A 590 -18.35 1.65 -27.78
N THR A 591 -19.65 1.74 -27.47
CA THR A 591 -20.62 0.65 -27.65
C THR A 591 -21.14 0.56 -29.10
N ASP A 592 -20.84 1.56 -29.95
CA ASP A 592 -21.26 1.62 -31.35
C ASP A 592 -20.32 0.83 -32.27
N MET A 593 -20.73 -0.40 -32.60
CA MET A 593 -20.01 -1.29 -33.52
C MET A 593 -19.83 -0.73 -34.95
N SER A 594 -20.53 0.34 -35.33
CA SER A 594 -20.28 1.04 -36.61
C SER A 594 -19.05 1.95 -36.56
N ARG A 595 -18.57 2.30 -35.36
CA ARG A 595 -17.39 3.14 -35.11
C ARG A 595 -16.19 2.34 -34.61
N ASN A 596 -16.42 1.26 -33.87
CA ASN A 596 -15.40 0.28 -33.50
C ASN A 596 -15.84 -1.13 -33.91
N PRO A 597 -15.37 -1.66 -35.06
CA PRO A 597 -15.82 -2.94 -35.61
C PRO A 597 -14.99 -4.15 -35.13
N LEU A 598 -14.19 -4.02 -34.06
CA LEU A 598 -13.34 -5.11 -33.56
C LEU A 598 -14.18 -6.20 -32.85
N THR A 599 -13.89 -7.48 -33.13
CA THR A 599 -14.59 -8.67 -32.62
C THR A 599 -13.65 -9.85 -32.42
#